data_AF-A0A7S0LHS5-F1
#
_entry.id   AF-A0A7S0LHS5-F1
#
_cell.length_a   1.000
_cell.length_b   1.000
_cell.length_c   1.000
_cell.angle_alpha   90.00
_cell.angle_beta   90.00
_cell.angle_gamma   90.00
#
_symmetry.space_group_name_H-M   'P 1'
#
loop_
_entity.id
_entity.type
_entity.pdbx_description
1 polymer ?
#
loop_
_entity_poly.entity_id
_entity_poly.type
_entity_poly.pdbx_seq_one_letter_code
_entity_poly.pdbx_strand_id
1 'polypeptide(L)'
;ALITGVPSATLASTSASLREVFSSVGVPIAGLLPEEPRLGRLSMAEVATALDATVLHGEHSLGTQFVESVDVSTMQVPELVELKLGEKRSGRLTITAATRSDVLFSLLFASQSSNYPLHPGVLLTNAESLPLSISSVLEGRPPIGMPVLLTPLTSFEAASRIREMQLRVGSVALPLHPEASALHLRRLLGSMSKLEAVEALMEEHLEPQFVDAMVQDAGGHDVSPMIFKHNIFLSARSHKQHIVLPEGDDIRVVTAAAELLARGLCTLTLLGKQAAVAQLAEAAHVSLEGAHVVDPDLVLTDAPTAWGDAMVEAMFEKRKHKGMTRQKAREVLRADPSYFGTMMMVQGLADGMVSGACHSTANTMRPALELIKVAPGFSLVSSVFFMLLKEKVYVYGDCAINVDPDAEALSEIARASCATARAFGISPRVAMLSYASGDSNTGPMIDKVRAATERAKLLSPEEHFEGPIQFDAAVDPAVAAIKYKGKESAVAGRATVCIFPDLNSGNNGYKAVQQASHTSAVGPIMQGLQLPVNDLSRGCTVEDIVNTVVCTALQAKTGKEARAKAAQLS
;
A
#
# COMPACT_ATOMS: atom_id res chain seq x y z
N ALA A 1 18.45 17.56 -14.67
CA ALA A 1 18.76 16.39 -15.50
C ALA A 1 18.58 15.12 -14.69
N LEU A 2 17.75 14.19 -15.17
CA LEU A 2 17.62 12.86 -14.60
C LEU A 2 18.42 11.90 -15.48
N ILE A 3 19.36 11.16 -14.90
CA ILE A 3 20.23 10.24 -15.65
C ILE A 3 19.87 8.82 -15.25
N THR A 4 19.57 7.97 -16.23
CA THR A 4 19.03 6.61 -16.01
C THR A 4 19.97 5.55 -16.54
N GLY A 5 19.93 4.35 -15.95
CA GLY A 5 20.70 3.20 -16.43
C GLY A 5 22.18 3.29 -16.08
N VAL A 6 22.52 3.93 -14.96
CA VAL A 6 23.92 3.99 -14.49
C VAL A 6 24.32 2.60 -13.97
N PRO A 7 25.40 1.97 -14.47
CA PRO A 7 25.78 0.64 -13.99
C PRO A 7 26.05 0.65 -12.49
N SER A 8 25.34 -0.18 -11.72
CA SER A 8 25.34 -0.15 -10.25
C SER A 8 26.75 -0.28 -9.66
N ALA A 9 27.62 -1.06 -10.29
CA ALA A 9 29.03 -1.23 -9.88
C ALA A 9 29.86 0.06 -9.97
N THR A 10 29.45 1.01 -10.80
CA THR A 10 30.16 2.29 -11.03
C THR A 10 29.39 3.50 -10.52
N LEU A 11 28.21 3.32 -9.91
CA LEU A 11 27.32 4.40 -9.52
C LEU A 11 28.04 5.47 -8.69
N ALA A 12 28.84 5.06 -7.70
CA ALA A 12 29.56 5.99 -6.82
C ALA A 12 30.65 6.80 -7.56
N SER A 13 31.45 6.15 -8.43
CA SER A 13 32.52 6.81 -9.18
C SER A 13 31.99 7.70 -10.30
N THR A 14 30.95 7.23 -10.99
CA THR A 14 30.32 7.94 -12.11
C THR A 14 29.48 9.11 -11.62
N SER A 15 28.89 9.00 -10.42
CA SER A 15 28.12 10.06 -9.77
C SER A 15 28.92 11.35 -9.60
N ALA A 16 30.12 11.27 -9.01
CA ALA A 16 30.95 12.44 -8.77
C ALA A 16 31.33 13.16 -10.08
N SER A 17 31.76 12.38 -11.08
CA SER A 17 32.17 12.91 -12.38
C SER A 17 30.99 13.55 -13.14
N LEU A 18 29.82 12.91 -13.14
CA LEU A 18 28.62 13.47 -13.79
C LEU A 18 28.16 14.74 -13.07
N ARG A 19 28.17 14.77 -11.73
CA ARG A 19 27.81 15.97 -10.96
C ARG A 19 28.72 17.15 -11.29
N GLU A 20 30.03 16.91 -11.42
CA GLU A 20 31.00 17.95 -11.79
C GLU A 20 30.74 18.49 -13.22
N VAL A 21 30.55 17.60 -14.19
CA VAL A 21 30.25 17.97 -15.58
C VAL A 21 28.95 18.77 -15.67
N PHE A 22 27.86 18.28 -15.08
CA PHE A 22 26.56 18.95 -15.12
C PHE A 22 26.55 20.28 -14.36
N SER A 23 27.29 20.37 -13.25
CA SER A 23 27.50 21.64 -12.54
C SER A 23 28.27 22.65 -13.39
N SER A 24 29.28 22.21 -14.16
CA SER A 24 30.06 23.10 -15.04
C SER A 24 29.23 23.72 -16.17
N VAL A 25 28.13 23.08 -16.58
CA VAL A 25 27.20 23.59 -17.60
C VAL A 25 25.93 24.21 -17.00
N GLY A 26 25.87 24.38 -15.67
CA GLY A 26 24.75 25.01 -14.97
C GLY A 26 23.44 24.20 -14.98
N VAL A 27 23.51 22.90 -15.22
CA VAL A 27 22.33 22.02 -15.25
C VAL A 27 22.27 21.22 -13.95
N PRO A 28 21.29 21.45 -13.05
CA PRO A 28 21.19 20.69 -11.82
C PRO A 28 20.79 19.23 -12.12
N ILE A 29 21.37 18.28 -11.40
CA ILE A 29 21.00 16.87 -11.47
C ILE A 29 19.80 16.64 -10.53
N ALA A 30 18.74 16.04 -11.06
CA ALA A 30 17.53 15.67 -10.32
C ALA A 30 17.66 14.30 -9.64
N GLY A 31 18.47 13.41 -10.22
CA GLY A 31 18.74 12.08 -9.70
C GLY A 31 19.61 11.27 -10.66
N LEU A 32 20.29 10.25 -10.10
CA LEU A 32 21.12 9.30 -10.84
C LEU A 32 20.56 7.90 -10.58
N LEU A 33 19.73 7.42 -11.50
CA LEU A 33 19.03 6.15 -11.36
C LEU A 33 19.94 5.01 -11.86
N PRO A 34 20.30 4.05 -10.99
CA PRO A 34 21.06 2.89 -11.42
C PRO A 34 20.26 2.02 -12.38
N GLU A 35 20.96 1.13 -13.05
CA GLU A 35 20.33 0.10 -13.88
C GLU A 35 19.57 -0.90 -13.00
N GLU A 36 18.26 -1.05 -13.25
CA GLU A 36 17.39 -2.02 -12.58
C GLU A 36 17.14 -3.21 -13.52
N PRO A 37 17.64 -4.42 -13.18
CA PRO A 37 17.52 -5.59 -14.04
C PRO A 37 16.09 -5.93 -14.44
N ARG A 38 15.09 -5.65 -13.58
CA ARG A 38 13.68 -5.92 -13.90
C ARG A 38 13.17 -5.08 -15.07
N LEU A 39 13.66 -3.85 -15.25
CA LEU A 39 13.24 -2.97 -16.35
C LEU A 39 13.77 -3.44 -17.70
N GLY A 40 14.97 -4.03 -17.71
CA GLY A 40 15.63 -4.56 -18.91
C GLY A 40 15.16 -5.95 -19.36
N ARG A 41 14.25 -6.60 -18.62
CA ARG A 41 13.79 -7.97 -18.88
C ARG A 41 12.33 -8.00 -19.31
N LEU A 42 11.93 -8.99 -20.11
CA LEU A 42 10.52 -9.18 -20.46
C LEU A 42 9.78 -9.87 -19.31
N SER A 43 8.58 -9.41 -18.96
CA SER A 43 7.69 -10.14 -18.05
C SER A 43 6.85 -11.18 -18.80
N MET A 44 6.33 -12.19 -18.09
CA MET A 44 5.39 -13.14 -18.68
C MET A 44 4.08 -12.49 -19.13
N ALA A 45 3.65 -11.39 -18.49
CA ALA A 45 2.51 -10.58 -18.93
C ALA A 45 2.75 -9.92 -20.30
N GLU A 46 3.96 -9.40 -20.51
CA GLU A 46 4.36 -8.80 -21.80
C GLU A 46 4.45 -9.87 -22.90
N VAL A 47 4.99 -11.05 -22.57
CA VAL A 47 5.03 -12.20 -23.49
C VAL A 47 3.60 -12.64 -23.87
N ALA A 48 2.70 -12.77 -22.90
CA ALA A 48 1.31 -13.15 -23.17
C ALA A 48 0.61 -12.15 -24.10
N THR A 49 0.77 -10.85 -23.82
CA THR A 49 0.17 -9.78 -24.62
C THR A 49 0.72 -9.74 -26.04
N ALA A 50 2.03 -9.88 -26.21
CA ALA A 50 2.66 -9.75 -27.53
C ALA A 50 2.44 -10.96 -28.44
N LEU A 51 2.21 -12.13 -27.85
CA LEU A 51 1.93 -13.36 -28.58
C LEU A 51 0.43 -13.64 -28.72
N ASP A 52 -0.43 -12.75 -28.21
CA ASP A 52 -1.88 -12.97 -28.10
C ASP A 52 -2.18 -14.35 -27.49
N ALA A 53 -1.47 -14.67 -26.41
CA ALA A 53 -1.46 -15.99 -25.81
C ALA A 53 -2.52 -16.11 -24.71
N THR A 54 -3.23 -17.24 -24.71
CA THR A 54 -4.17 -17.61 -23.65
C THR A 54 -3.40 -18.01 -22.39
N VAL A 55 -3.76 -17.42 -21.25
CA VAL A 55 -3.22 -17.81 -19.94
C VAL A 55 -3.98 -19.02 -19.44
N LEU A 56 -3.30 -20.15 -19.29
CA LEU A 56 -3.90 -21.40 -18.81
C LEU A 56 -3.73 -21.60 -17.30
N HIS A 57 -2.62 -21.11 -16.73
CA HIS A 57 -2.31 -21.23 -15.31
C HIS A 57 -1.38 -20.10 -14.85
N GLY A 58 -1.42 -19.78 -13.56
CA GLY A 58 -0.45 -18.87 -12.94
C GLY A 58 -0.64 -17.39 -13.26
N GLU A 59 -1.88 -16.94 -13.52
CA GLU A 59 -2.21 -15.55 -13.87
C GLU A 59 -1.63 -14.52 -12.89
N HIS A 60 -1.71 -14.79 -11.59
CA HIS A 60 -1.17 -13.94 -10.52
C HIS A 60 0.36 -13.77 -10.57
N SER A 61 1.08 -14.69 -11.23
CA SER A 61 2.55 -14.67 -11.33
C SER A 61 3.07 -14.04 -12.64
N LEU A 62 2.19 -13.61 -13.55
CA LEU A 62 2.58 -13.06 -14.85
C LEU A 62 3.44 -11.79 -14.74
N GLY A 63 3.18 -10.98 -13.71
CA GLY A 63 3.92 -9.75 -13.45
C GLY A 63 5.29 -9.96 -12.81
N THR A 64 5.44 -11.02 -12.01
CA THR A 64 6.62 -11.25 -11.18
C THR A 64 7.66 -12.18 -11.83
N GLN A 65 7.27 -12.91 -12.88
CA GLN A 65 8.16 -13.80 -13.63
C GLN A 65 8.76 -13.11 -14.86
N PHE A 66 10.10 -13.16 -14.98
CA PHE A 66 10.87 -12.47 -16.01
C PHE A 66 11.65 -13.44 -16.91
N VAL A 67 11.63 -13.16 -18.22
CA VAL A 67 12.28 -13.93 -19.28
C VAL A 67 13.63 -13.30 -19.64
N GLU A 68 14.70 -14.01 -19.29
CA GLU A 68 16.08 -13.70 -19.68
C GLU A 68 16.43 -14.32 -21.04
N SER A 69 16.05 -15.58 -21.26
CA SER A 69 16.25 -16.26 -22.54
C SER A 69 15.14 -17.27 -22.81
N VAL A 70 15.17 -17.84 -24.01
CA VAL A 70 14.13 -18.75 -24.50
C VAL A 70 14.77 -20.05 -24.95
N ASP A 71 14.16 -21.17 -24.56
CA ASP A 71 14.54 -22.52 -24.97
C ASP A 71 13.39 -23.18 -25.71
N VAL A 72 13.64 -23.59 -26.95
CA VAL A 72 12.71 -24.46 -27.68
C VAL A 72 13.03 -25.90 -27.31
N SER A 73 12.19 -26.50 -26.48
CA SER A 73 12.41 -27.85 -25.96
C SER A 73 12.03 -28.91 -26.99
N THR A 74 13.07 -29.56 -27.52
CA THR A 74 12.94 -30.75 -28.39
C THR A 74 13.46 -32.01 -27.70
N MET A 75 13.98 -31.89 -26.47
CA MET A 75 14.63 -32.97 -25.74
C MET A 75 13.61 -33.88 -25.03
N GLN A 76 14.09 -35.05 -24.59
CA GLN A 76 13.39 -35.85 -23.61
C GLN A 76 13.47 -35.17 -22.22
N VAL A 77 12.55 -35.54 -21.34
CA VAL A 77 12.38 -34.88 -20.03
C VAL A 77 13.63 -34.96 -19.15
N PRO A 78 14.34 -36.11 -19.01
CA PRO A 78 15.51 -36.20 -18.15
C PRO A 78 16.60 -35.20 -18.55
N GLU A 79 16.90 -35.10 -19.85
CA GLU A 79 17.94 -34.21 -20.37
C GLU A 79 17.52 -32.73 -20.28
N LEU A 80 16.22 -32.44 -20.45
CA LEU A 80 15.69 -31.09 -20.23
C LEU A 80 15.87 -30.67 -18.76
N VAL A 81 15.53 -31.53 -17.81
CA VAL A 81 15.67 -31.25 -16.38
C VAL A 81 17.15 -31.12 -16.00
N GLU A 82 18.02 -31.98 -16.52
CA GLU A 82 19.47 -31.90 -16.31
C GLU A 82 20.06 -30.59 -16.85
N LEU A 83 19.65 -30.17 -18.06
CA LEU A 83 20.05 -28.88 -18.63
C LEU A 83 19.62 -27.72 -17.74
N LYS A 84 18.40 -27.77 -17.21
CA LYS A 84 17.90 -26.72 -16.31
C LYS A 84 18.64 -26.74 -14.97
N LEU A 85 18.96 -27.89 -14.40
CA LEU A 85 19.71 -28.02 -13.14
C LEU A 85 21.18 -27.61 -13.26
N GLY A 86 21.83 -27.90 -14.40
CA GLY A 86 23.24 -27.58 -14.63
C GLY A 86 23.51 -26.09 -14.85
N GLU A 87 22.51 -25.34 -15.29
CA GLU A 87 22.62 -23.90 -15.47
C GLU A 87 22.29 -23.17 -14.16
N LYS A 88 23.28 -22.51 -13.56
CA LYS A 88 23.07 -21.56 -12.45
C LYS A 88 22.28 -20.30 -12.84
N ARG A 89 21.54 -20.31 -13.95
CA ARG A 89 20.85 -19.14 -14.52
C ARG A 89 19.33 -19.35 -14.45
N SER A 90 18.67 -18.54 -13.63
CA SER A 90 17.22 -18.36 -13.60
C SER A 90 16.70 -17.68 -14.87
N GLY A 91 15.40 -17.78 -15.17
CA GLY A 91 14.79 -16.91 -16.18
C GLY A 91 14.72 -17.44 -17.62
N ARG A 92 14.90 -18.74 -17.86
CA ARG A 92 14.74 -19.32 -19.21
C ARG A 92 13.31 -19.80 -19.47
N LEU A 93 12.58 -19.12 -20.36
CA LEU A 93 11.26 -19.55 -20.81
C LEU A 93 11.37 -20.81 -21.65
N THR A 94 10.55 -21.82 -21.37
CA THR A 94 10.52 -23.06 -22.16
C THR A 94 9.36 -23.01 -23.14
N ILE A 95 9.68 -23.10 -24.43
CA ILE A 95 8.73 -23.21 -25.53
C ILE A 95 8.63 -24.67 -25.92
N THR A 96 7.43 -25.23 -25.96
CA THR A 96 7.20 -26.61 -26.40
C THR A 96 5.87 -26.73 -27.12
N ALA A 97 5.71 -27.74 -27.98
CA ALA A 97 4.43 -27.99 -28.63
C ALA A 97 3.38 -28.40 -27.58
N ALA A 98 2.12 -27.97 -27.78
CA ALA A 98 1.01 -28.31 -26.89
C ALA A 98 0.76 -29.84 -26.76
N THR A 99 1.25 -30.64 -27.72
CA THR A 99 1.21 -32.10 -27.69
C THR A 99 2.22 -32.74 -26.72
N ARG A 100 3.23 -31.98 -26.27
CA ARG A 100 4.25 -32.43 -25.30
C ARG A 100 3.78 -32.23 -23.86
N SER A 101 2.69 -32.88 -23.50
CA SER A 101 2.13 -32.84 -22.14
C SER A 101 3.08 -33.40 -21.09
N ASP A 102 3.94 -34.35 -21.48
CA ASP A 102 5.03 -34.89 -20.67
C ASP A 102 5.98 -33.78 -20.17
N VAL A 103 6.38 -32.85 -21.05
CA VAL A 103 7.26 -31.72 -20.70
C VAL A 103 6.55 -30.76 -19.77
N LEU A 104 5.30 -30.40 -20.08
CA LEU A 104 4.50 -29.49 -19.25
C LEU A 104 4.38 -29.99 -17.80
N PHE A 105 3.94 -31.24 -17.63
CA PHE A 105 3.74 -31.80 -16.29
C PHE A 105 5.06 -32.00 -15.54
N SER A 106 6.12 -32.38 -16.25
CA SER A 106 7.43 -32.57 -15.62
C SER A 106 8.01 -31.24 -15.12
N LEU A 107 7.88 -30.16 -15.88
CA LEU A 107 8.33 -28.83 -15.45
C LEU A 107 7.46 -28.29 -14.31
N LEU A 108 6.14 -28.50 -14.36
CA LEU A 108 5.24 -28.13 -13.26
C LEU A 108 5.60 -28.87 -11.97
N PHE A 109 5.89 -30.16 -12.06
CA PHE A 109 6.33 -30.95 -10.91
C PHE A 109 7.71 -30.49 -10.41
N ALA A 110 8.67 -30.28 -11.32
CA ALA A 110 10.01 -29.84 -10.97
C ALA A 110 10.00 -28.45 -10.29
N SER A 111 9.11 -27.54 -10.71
CA SER A 111 8.97 -26.21 -10.11
C SER A 111 8.56 -26.20 -8.63
N GLN A 112 8.09 -27.33 -8.10
CA GLN A 112 7.75 -27.49 -6.68
C GLN A 112 8.95 -27.91 -5.82
N SER A 113 10.07 -28.26 -6.44
CA SER A 113 11.29 -28.66 -5.74
C SER A 113 12.16 -27.44 -5.41
N SER A 114 12.62 -27.35 -4.15
CA SER A 114 13.58 -26.33 -3.73
C SER A 114 14.95 -26.42 -4.42
N ASN A 115 15.25 -27.58 -5.03
CA ASN A 115 16.48 -27.81 -5.78
C ASN A 115 16.37 -27.42 -7.26
N TYR A 116 15.18 -27.06 -7.74
CA TYR A 116 14.96 -26.68 -9.13
C TYR A 116 15.07 -25.15 -9.28
N PRO A 117 15.80 -24.63 -10.28
CA PRO A 117 15.97 -23.19 -10.42
C PRO A 117 14.67 -22.49 -10.80
N LEU A 118 14.61 -21.18 -10.50
CA LEU A 118 13.48 -20.32 -10.86
C LEU A 118 13.24 -20.32 -12.37
N HIS A 119 12.13 -20.92 -12.76
CA HIS A 119 11.69 -21.06 -14.13
C HIS A 119 10.52 -20.08 -14.40
N PRO A 120 10.66 -19.15 -15.37
CA PRO A 120 9.66 -18.09 -15.56
C PRO A 120 8.31 -18.57 -16.09
N GLY A 121 8.22 -19.77 -16.67
CA GLY A 121 6.98 -20.28 -17.23
C GLY A 121 7.18 -21.24 -18.38
N VAL A 122 6.06 -21.76 -18.88
CA VAL A 122 6.00 -22.63 -20.06
C VAL A 122 5.09 -21.98 -21.11
N LEU A 123 5.57 -21.89 -22.36
CA LEU A 123 4.79 -21.45 -23.51
C LEU A 123 4.50 -22.64 -24.42
N LEU A 124 3.22 -22.99 -24.52
CA LEU A 124 2.71 -24.04 -25.38
C LEU A 124 2.37 -23.45 -26.76
N THR A 125 2.85 -24.10 -27.82
CA THR A 125 2.71 -23.63 -29.21
C THR A 125 1.95 -24.63 -30.08
N ASN A 126 1.54 -24.21 -31.28
CA ASN A 126 0.84 -25.03 -32.28
C ASN A 126 -0.56 -25.52 -31.85
N ALA A 127 -1.27 -24.80 -30.99
CA ALA A 127 -2.65 -25.14 -30.65
C ALA A 127 -3.46 -23.92 -30.18
N GLU A 128 -4.75 -23.92 -30.51
CA GLU A 128 -5.71 -22.94 -30.00
C GLU A 128 -6.28 -23.33 -28.63
N SER A 129 -6.33 -24.63 -28.32
CA SER A 129 -6.80 -25.16 -27.05
C SER A 129 -6.07 -26.45 -26.66
N LEU A 130 -6.10 -26.78 -25.36
CA LEU A 130 -5.60 -28.06 -24.87
C LEU A 130 -6.70 -29.12 -24.84
N PRO A 131 -6.34 -30.41 -24.98
CA PRO A 131 -7.25 -31.52 -24.67
C PRO A 131 -7.84 -31.38 -23.27
N LEU A 132 -9.14 -31.70 -23.11
CA LEU A 132 -9.86 -31.61 -21.83
C LEU A 132 -9.17 -32.35 -20.68
N SER A 133 -8.52 -33.48 -20.99
CA SER A 133 -7.77 -34.26 -19.99
C SER A 133 -6.60 -33.49 -19.38
N ILE A 134 -5.98 -32.58 -20.14
CA ILE A 134 -4.86 -31.76 -19.66
C ILE A 134 -5.40 -30.51 -18.96
N SER A 135 -6.40 -29.84 -19.56
CA SER A 135 -6.96 -28.61 -18.97
C SER A 135 -7.58 -28.86 -17.59
N SER A 136 -8.35 -29.95 -17.42
CA SER A 136 -8.94 -30.30 -16.12
C SER A 136 -7.88 -30.57 -15.03
N VAL A 137 -6.71 -31.10 -15.41
CA VAL A 137 -5.61 -31.33 -14.47
C VAL A 137 -4.93 -30.01 -14.09
N LEU A 138 -4.84 -29.03 -15.01
CA LEU A 138 -4.30 -27.71 -14.70
C LEU A 138 -5.23 -26.91 -13.80
N GLU A 139 -6.54 -26.91 -14.08
CA GLU A 139 -7.57 -26.21 -13.30
C GLU A 139 -7.68 -26.71 -11.85
N GLY A 140 -7.50 -28.02 -11.63
CA GLY A 140 -7.63 -28.63 -10.30
C GLY A 140 -6.42 -28.44 -9.37
N ARG A 141 -5.37 -27.71 -9.79
CA ARG A 141 -4.14 -27.56 -9.00
C ARG A 141 -4.16 -26.30 -8.13
N PRO A 142 -3.52 -26.33 -6.95
CA PRO A 142 -3.28 -25.12 -6.18
C PRO A 142 -2.46 -24.11 -6.99
N PRO A 143 -2.54 -22.80 -6.66
CA PRO A 143 -1.75 -21.78 -7.34
C PRO A 143 -0.25 -22.14 -7.25
N ILE A 144 0.36 -22.34 -8.41
CA ILE A 144 1.80 -22.56 -8.55
C ILE A 144 2.36 -21.29 -9.17
N GLY A 145 3.50 -20.82 -8.67
CA GLY A 145 4.15 -19.59 -9.11
C GLY A 145 4.72 -19.62 -10.55
N MET A 146 4.41 -20.64 -11.34
CA MET A 146 4.89 -20.82 -12.71
C MET A 146 3.74 -20.67 -13.72
N PRO A 147 3.71 -19.57 -14.49
CA PRO A 147 2.73 -19.35 -15.55
C PRO A 147 2.81 -20.37 -16.69
N VAL A 148 1.64 -20.73 -17.23
CA VAL A 148 1.50 -21.55 -18.43
C VAL A 148 0.69 -20.78 -19.47
N LEU A 149 1.31 -20.51 -20.62
CA LEU A 149 0.70 -19.77 -21.73
C LEU A 149 0.46 -20.70 -22.92
N LEU A 150 -0.53 -20.39 -23.75
CA LEU A 150 -0.85 -21.12 -24.98
C LEU A 150 -1.00 -20.15 -26.16
N THR A 151 -0.35 -20.43 -27.27
CA THR A 151 -0.45 -19.63 -28.50
C THR A 151 -0.62 -20.54 -29.73
N PRO A 152 -1.40 -20.13 -30.74
CA PRO A 152 -1.49 -20.87 -32.00
C PRO A 152 -0.22 -20.77 -32.84
N LEU A 153 0.69 -19.84 -32.53
CA LEU A 153 1.95 -19.64 -33.24
C LEU A 153 2.85 -20.89 -33.19
N THR A 154 3.73 -21.02 -34.17
CA THR A 154 4.79 -22.04 -34.14
C THR A 154 5.87 -21.72 -33.13
N SER A 155 6.62 -22.74 -32.68
CA SER A 155 7.73 -22.53 -31.73
C SER A 155 8.79 -21.57 -32.25
N PHE A 156 9.04 -21.57 -33.56
CA PHE A 156 9.99 -20.66 -34.20
C PHE A 156 9.46 -19.22 -34.24
N GLU A 157 8.19 -19.01 -34.64
CA GLU A 157 7.57 -17.68 -34.66
C GLU A 157 7.50 -17.07 -33.25
N ALA A 158 7.08 -17.86 -32.26
CA ALA A 158 7.02 -17.45 -30.87
C ALA A 158 8.42 -17.04 -30.34
N ALA A 159 9.44 -17.89 -30.56
CA ALA A 159 10.81 -17.59 -30.16
C ALA A 159 11.35 -16.33 -30.83
N SER A 160 11.08 -16.14 -32.13
CA SER A 160 11.54 -14.99 -32.91
C SER A 160 10.90 -13.68 -32.42
N ARG A 161 9.58 -13.68 -32.18
CA ARG A 161 8.88 -12.50 -31.63
C ARG A 161 9.39 -12.12 -30.24
N ILE A 162 9.58 -13.10 -29.35
CA ILE A 162 10.14 -12.83 -28.02
C ILE A 162 11.55 -12.23 -28.16
N ARG A 163 12.38 -12.77 -29.06
CA ARG A 163 13.74 -12.24 -29.27
C ARG A 163 13.74 -10.80 -29.81
N GLU A 164 12.86 -10.47 -30.74
CA GLU A 164 12.68 -9.10 -31.24
C GLU A 164 12.29 -8.13 -30.12
N MET A 165 11.41 -8.57 -29.21
CA MET A 165 11.02 -7.78 -28.04
C MET A 165 12.19 -7.58 -27.07
N GLN A 166 12.98 -8.62 -26.80
CA GLN A 166 14.16 -8.51 -25.91
C GLN A 166 15.15 -7.46 -26.43
N LEU A 167 15.36 -7.41 -27.75
CA LEU A 167 16.22 -6.42 -28.39
C LEU A 167 15.67 -4.99 -28.23
N ARG A 168 14.35 -4.80 -28.24
CA ARG A 168 13.70 -3.50 -28.03
C ARG A 168 13.76 -3.03 -26.57
N VAL A 169 13.56 -3.95 -25.62
CA VAL A 169 13.58 -3.64 -24.18
C VAL A 169 14.95 -3.18 -23.72
N GLY A 170 16.04 -3.79 -24.22
CA GLY A 170 17.41 -3.35 -23.94
C GLY A 170 17.76 -1.96 -24.48
N SER A 171 16.91 -1.38 -25.33
CA SER A 171 17.08 -0.05 -25.93
C SER A 171 16.08 1.00 -25.40
N VAL A 172 15.32 0.70 -24.33
CA VAL A 172 14.41 1.68 -23.72
C VAL A 172 15.22 2.74 -22.97
N ALA A 173 15.69 3.75 -23.70
CA ALA A 173 15.63 5.10 -23.18
C ALA A 173 14.15 5.38 -22.87
N LEU A 174 13.82 5.70 -21.62
CA LEU A 174 12.49 6.18 -21.24
C LEU A 174 11.99 7.13 -22.35
N PRO A 175 10.84 6.88 -22.99
CA PRO A 175 10.35 7.78 -24.02
C PRO A 175 10.03 9.12 -23.36
N LEU A 176 10.95 10.08 -23.45
CA LEU A 176 10.82 11.45 -22.96
C LEU A 176 9.91 12.31 -23.86
N HIS A 177 9.04 11.69 -24.67
CA HIS A 177 8.12 12.43 -25.52
C HIS A 177 6.82 12.77 -24.77
N PRO A 178 6.43 14.05 -24.68
CA PRO A 178 5.24 14.52 -23.94
C PRO A 178 3.90 13.94 -24.42
N GLU A 179 3.87 13.31 -25.61
CA GLU A 179 2.65 12.81 -26.24
C GLU A 179 2.45 11.29 -26.11
N ALA A 180 3.41 10.57 -25.52
CA ALA A 180 3.23 9.16 -25.19
C ALA A 180 2.22 9.07 -24.03
N SER A 181 0.95 8.89 -24.38
CA SER A 181 -0.15 8.74 -23.43
C SER A 181 0.24 7.75 -22.33
N ALA A 182 -0.07 8.04 -21.06
CA ALA A 182 0.20 7.15 -19.91
C ALA A 182 -0.26 5.70 -20.16
N LEU A 183 -1.29 5.51 -21.00
CA LEU A 183 -1.77 4.21 -21.46
C LEU A 183 -0.73 3.41 -22.29
N HIS A 184 0.10 4.09 -23.09
CA HIS A 184 1.16 3.50 -23.90
C HIS A 184 2.33 3.03 -23.02
N LEU A 185 2.72 3.85 -22.03
CA LEU A 185 3.70 3.46 -20.99
C LEU A 185 3.18 2.32 -20.11
N ARG A 186 1.90 2.35 -19.72
CA ARG A 186 1.26 1.28 -18.92
C ARG A 186 1.12 -0.04 -19.69
N ARG A 187 0.99 0.02 -21.02
CA ARG A 187 1.06 -1.16 -21.90
C ARG A 187 2.49 -1.66 -22.12
N LEU A 188 3.48 -0.75 -22.22
CA LEU A 188 4.90 -1.09 -22.40
C LEU A 188 5.53 -1.66 -21.12
N LEU A 189 5.12 -1.15 -19.95
CA LEU A 189 5.53 -1.58 -18.62
C LEU A 189 4.52 -2.58 -18.05
N GLY A 190 3.94 -3.45 -18.89
CA GLY A 190 2.73 -4.25 -18.63
C GLY A 190 2.72 -5.15 -17.39
N SER A 191 3.75 -5.12 -16.55
CA SER A 191 3.79 -5.70 -15.21
C SER A 191 3.76 -4.61 -14.13
N MET A 192 2.83 -4.72 -13.17
CA MET A 192 2.84 -3.89 -11.95
C MET A 192 4.21 -3.88 -11.27
N SER A 193 4.95 -4.99 -11.31
CA SER A 193 6.28 -5.10 -10.70
C SER A 193 7.35 -4.24 -11.38
N LYS A 194 7.20 -3.88 -12.67
CA LYS A 194 8.10 -2.90 -13.32
C LYS A 194 7.77 -1.47 -12.91
N LEU A 195 6.49 -1.13 -12.78
CA LEU A 195 6.07 0.17 -12.28
C LEU A 195 6.56 0.36 -10.84
N GLU A 196 6.35 -0.63 -9.97
CA GLU A 196 6.91 -0.65 -8.61
C GLU A 196 8.44 -0.50 -8.60
N ALA A 197 9.14 -1.13 -9.56
CA ALA A 197 10.59 -1.01 -9.66
C ALA A 197 11.03 0.40 -10.06
N VAL A 198 10.33 1.05 -11.00
CA VAL A 198 10.56 2.46 -11.35
C VAL A 198 10.27 3.36 -10.16
N GLU A 199 9.14 3.16 -9.48
CA GLU A 199 8.75 3.95 -8.31
C GLU A 199 9.81 3.84 -7.22
N ALA A 200 10.23 2.62 -6.86
CA ALA A 200 11.28 2.39 -5.87
C ALA A 200 12.63 3.04 -6.26
N LEU A 201 13.06 2.91 -7.52
CA LEU A 201 14.27 3.54 -8.02
C LEU A 201 14.20 5.08 -7.90
N MET A 202 13.07 5.66 -8.29
CA MET A 202 12.86 7.10 -8.19
C MET A 202 12.86 7.54 -6.72
N GLU A 203 12.18 6.81 -5.84
CA GLU A 203 12.17 7.09 -4.40
C GLU A 203 13.56 7.03 -3.76
N GLU A 204 14.42 6.11 -4.20
CA GLU A 204 15.74 5.91 -3.62
C GLU A 204 16.80 6.91 -4.14
N HIS A 205 16.72 7.30 -5.41
CA HIS A 205 17.81 7.99 -6.11
C HIS A 205 17.51 9.42 -6.58
N LEU A 206 16.32 9.96 -6.28
CA LEU A 206 16.04 11.37 -6.47
C LEU A 206 16.78 12.22 -5.41
N GLU A 207 17.33 13.35 -5.85
CA GLU A 207 18.01 14.29 -4.97
C GLU A 207 16.98 15.00 -4.07
N PRO A 208 17.19 15.05 -2.74
CA PRO A 208 16.25 15.68 -1.81
C PRO A 208 15.95 17.13 -2.18
N GLN A 209 16.96 17.88 -2.64
CA GLN A 209 16.82 19.28 -3.07
C GLN A 209 15.85 19.43 -4.25
N PHE A 210 15.81 18.46 -5.15
CA PHE A 210 14.91 18.46 -6.30
C PHE A 210 13.49 18.09 -5.86
N VAL A 211 13.33 17.11 -4.96
CA VAL A 211 12.05 16.77 -4.36
C VAL A 211 11.48 17.97 -3.58
N ASP A 212 12.30 18.62 -2.75
CA ASP A 212 11.94 19.81 -1.99
C ASP A 212 11.54 20.97 -2.92
N ALA A 213 12.29 21.20 -4.00
CA ALA A 213 11.96 22.20 -5.00
C ALA A 213 10.64 21.88 -5.72
N MET A 214 10.37 20.62 -6.07
CA MET A 214 9.09 20.20 -6.66
C MET A 214 7.93 20.39 -5.68
N VAL A 215 8.15 20.13 -4.39
CA VAL A 215 7.17 20.37 -3.33
C VAL A 215 6.90 21.87 -3.13
N GLN A 216 7.93 22.71 -3.26
CA GLN A 216 7.82 24.16 -3.13
C GLN A 216 7.20 24.83 -4.37
N ASP A 217 7.53 24.36 -5.57
CA ASP A 217 7.02 24.87 -6.86
C ASP A 217 5.56 24.46 -7.11
N ALA A 218 5.06 23.42 -6.43
CA ALA A 218 3.65 23.01 -6.43
C ALA A 218 2.69 24.02 -5.75
N GLY A 219 3.16 25.23 -5.41
CA GLY A 219 2.31 26.34 -5.00
C GLY A 219 1.40 26.00 -3.82
N GLY A 220 1.87 25.23 -2.84
CA GLY A 220 1.16 24.99 -1.57
C GLY A 220 -0.26 24.43 -1.66
N HIS A 221 -0.69 23.89 -2.80
CA HIS A 221 -2.11 23.57 -3.03
C HIS A 221 -2.37 22.11 -3.38
N ASP A 222 -1.46 21.40 -4.07
CA ASP A 222 -1.74 20.04 -4.53
C ASP A 222 -0.52 19.11 -4.34
N VAL A 223 -0.58 18.23 -3.33
CA VAL A 223 0.41 17.15 -3.19
C VAL A 223 0.06 16.06 -4.19
N SER A 224 0.97 15.75 -5.12
CA SER A 224 0.76 14.65 -6.06
C SER A 224 0.84 13.30 -5.33
N PRO A 225 0.16 12.25 -5.83
CA PRO A 225 0.24 10.91 -5.25
C PRO A 225 1.66 10.37 -5.02
N MET A 226 2.56 10.64 -5.97
CA MET A 226 3.95 10.20 -5.91
C MET A 226 4.71 10.89 -4.78
N ILE A 227 4.59 12.22 -4.68
CA ILE A 227 5.21 12.99 -3.61
C ILE A 227 4.64 12.57 -2.25
N PHE A 228 3.33 12.36 -2.18
CA PHE A 228 2.67 11.90 -0.96
C PHE A 228 3.23 10.55 -0.49
N LYS A 229 3.27 9.54 -1.37
CA LYS A 229 3.85 8.22 -1.07
C LYS A 229 5.31 8.34 -0.66
N HIS A 230 6.12 9.05 -1.44
CA HIS A 230 7.53 9.26 -1.13
C HIS A 230 7.72 9.87 0.27
N ASN A 231 6.96 10.92 0.61
CA ASN A 231 7.08 11.62 1.88
C ASN A 231 6.71 10.73 3.08
N ILE A 232 5.63 9.95 2.99
CA ILE A 232 5.23 9.07 4.10
C ILE A 232 6.26 7.93 4.28
N PHE A 233 6.81 7.37 3.20
CA PHE A 233 7.84 6.33 3.26
C PHE A 233 9.17 6.87 3.81
N LEU A 234 9.61 8.05 3.35
CA LEU A 234 10.82 8.72 3.84
C LEU A 234 10.70 9.07 5.33
N SER A 235 9.53 9.56 5.76
CA SER A 235 9.28 9.86 7.16
C SER A 235 9.30 8.60 8.03
N ALA A 236 8.71 7.49 7.56
CA ALA A 236 8.76 6.20 8.27
C ALA A 236 10.20 5.67 8.39
N ARG A 237 11.01 5.74 7.32
CA ARG A 237 12.43 5.33 7.35
C ARG A 237 13.27 6.13 8.33
N SER A 238 13.12 7.44 8.32
CA SER A 238 13.92 8.35 9.16
C SER A 238 13.56 8.25 10.65
N HIS A 239 12.32 7.85 10.97
CA HIS A 239 11.80 7.79 12.32
C HIS A 239 11.06 6.47 12.55
N LYS A 240 11.80 5.36 12.52
CA LYS A 240 11.23 4.02 12.68
C LYS A 240 10.39 3.94 13.95
N GLN A 241 9.09 3.69 13.76
CA GLN A 241 8.18 3.37 14.86
C GLN A 241 8.03 1.86 14.99
N HIS A 242 7.67 1.40 16.18
CA HIS A 242 7.38 0.00 16.44
C HIS A 242 5.89 -0.30 16.22
N ILE A 243 5.55 -1.09 15.21
CA ILE A 243 4.17 -1.44 14.88
C ILE A 243 3.90 -2.92 15.18
N VAL A 244 2.76 -3.20 15.82
CA VAL A 244 2.29 -4.57 16.06
C VAL A 244 1.24 -4.99 15.04
N LEU A 245 1.40 -6.20 14.51
CA LEU A 245 0.52 -6.86 13.54
C LEU A 245 -0.11 -8.10 14.20
N PRO A 246 -1.37 -8.03 14.67
CA PRO A 246 -1.99 -9.11 15.42
C PRO A 246 -2.29 -10.40 14.63
N GLU A 247 -2.29 -10.31 13.29
CA GLU A 247 -2.74 -11.35 12.36
C GLU A 247 -1.54 -12.04 11.69
N GLY A 248 -0.58 -12.52 12.49
CA GLY A 248 0.63 -13.17 11.97
C GLY A 248 0.39 -14.52 11.28
N ASP A 249 -0.83 -15.04 11.35
CA ASP A 249 -1.30 -16.24 10.66
C ASP A 249 -1.90 -15.96 9.26
N ASP A 250 -1.93 -14.71 8.80
CA ASP A 250 -2.33 -14.34 7.45
C ASP A 250 -1.11 -14.15 6.53
N ILE A 251 -1.12 -14.85 5.38
CA ILE A 251 -0.02 -14.80 4.41
C ILE A 251 0.22 -13.39 3.84
N ARG A 252 -0.81 -12.55 3.72
CA ARG A 252 -0.68 -11.17 3.23
C ARG A 252 0.02 -10.31 4.26
N VAL A 253 -0.30 -10.49 5.54
CA VAL A 253 0.36 -9.79 6.66
C VAL A 253 1.83 -10.18 6.75
N VAL A 254 2.13 -11.48 6.62
CA VAL A 254 3.52 -11.98 6.57
C VAL A 254 4.30 -11.41 5.38
N THR A 255 3.68 -11.39 4.20
CA THR A 255 4.29 -10.84 2.98
C THR A 255 4.55 -9.33 3.12
N ALA A 256 3.57 -8.58 3.61
CA ALA A 256 3.71 -7.15 3.87
C ALA A 256 4.79 -6.85 4.93
N ALA A 257 4.86 -7.66 5.99
CA ALA A 257 5.87 -7.54 7.03
C ALA A 257 7.29 -7.69 6.46
N ALA A 258 7.51 -8.69 5.59
CA ALA A 258 8.79 -8.87 4.92
C ALA A 258 9.18 -7.65 4.06
N GLU A 259 8.22 -7.07 3.33
CA GLU A 259 8.46 -5.88 2.52
C GLU A 259 8.80 -4.65 3.36
N LEU A 260 8.06 -4.43 4.45
CA LEU A 260 8.30 -3.34 5.41
C LEU A 260 9.70 -3.44 6.04
N LEU A 261 10.15 -4.66 6.37
CA LEU A 261 11.47 -4.94 6.93
C LEU A 261 12.59 -4.76 5.90
N ALA A 262 12.41 -5.30 4.69
CA ALA A 262 13.38 -5.18 3.60
C ALA A 262 13.63 -3.70 3.23
N ARG A 263 12.59 -2.87 3.25
CA ARG A 263 12.67 -1.42 3.02
C ARG A 263 13.09 -0.63 4.27
N GLY A 264 13.17 -1.28 5.43
CA GLY A 264 13.54 -0.67 6.70
C GLY A 264 12.59 0.45 7.16
N LEU A 265 11.28 0.28 6.98
CA LEU A 265 10.27 1.32 7.22
C LEU A 265 9.82 1.42 8.69
N CYS A 266 9.87 0.32 9.43
CA CYS A 266 9.46 0.26 10.83
C CYS A 266 10.12 -0.92 11.56
N THR A 267 9.94 -0.96 12.88
CA THR A 267 10.18 -2.17 13.67
C THR A 267 8.86 -2.92 13.79
N LEU A 268 8.86 -4.24 13.59
CA LEU A 268 7.63 -5.03 13.57
C LEU A 268 7.60 -6.08 14.68
N THR A 269 6.43 -6.20 15.31
CA THR A 269 6.03 -7.40 16.05
C THR A 269 4.86 -8.07 15.36
N LEU A 270 5.00 -9.33 14.97
CA LEU A 270 3.90 -10.18 14.52
C LEU A 270 3.42 -11.02 15.70
N LEU A 271 2.11 -11.06 15.94
CA LEU A 271 1.51 -11.94 16.93
C LEU A 271 1.14 -13.28 16.28
N GLY A 272 1.58 -14.39 16.88
CA GLY A 272 1.29 -15.72 16.39
C GLY A 272 2.32 -16.76 16.82
N LYS A 273 2.03 -18.02 16.51
CA LYS A 273 2.94 -19.14 16.79
C LYS A 273 4.15 -19.08 15.87
N GLN A 274 5.36 -19.13 16.43
CA GLN A 274 6.60 -19.02 15.66
C GLN A 274 6.69 -20.01 14.49
N ALA A 275 6.28 -21.27 14.70
CA ALA A 275 6.28 -22.29 13.66
C ALA A 275 5.28 -21.98 12.52
N ALA A 276 4.10 -21.44 12.84
CA ALA A 276 3.08 -21.11 11.84
C ALA A 276 3.51 -19.91 10.98
N VAL A 277 4.04 -18.86 11.63
CA VAL A 277 4.56 -17.67 10.94
C VAL A 277 5.73 -18.05 10.02
N ALA A 278 6.64 -18.93 10.48
CA ALA A 278 7.76 -19.40 9.69
C ALA A 278 7.31 -20.22 8.46
N GLN A 279 6.32 -21.10 8.61
CA GLN A 279 5.74 -21.86 7.49
C GLN A 279 5.09 -20.94 6.44
N LEU A 280 4.39 -19.89 6.87
CA LEU A 280 3.81 -18.91 5.96
C LEU A 280 4.88 -18.10 5.23
N ALA A 281 5.96 -17.72 5.91
CA ALA A 281 7.09 -17.03 5.29
C ALA A 281 7.78 -17.91 4.23
N GLU A 282 7.96 -19.20 4.52
CA GLU A 282 8.49 -20.18 3.56
C GLU A 282 7.56 -20.34 2.35
N ALA A 283 6.25 -20.50 2.59
CA ALA A 283 5.24 -20.63 1.54
C ALA A 283 5.13 -19.38 0.65
N ALA A 284 5.34 -18.19 1.22
CA ALA A 284 5.37 -16.94 0.49
C ALA A 284 6.73 -16.61 -0.14
N HIS A 285 7.77 -17.42 0.12
CA HIS A 285 9.15 -17.18 -0.31
C HIS A 285 9.72 -15.82 0.15
N VAL A 286 9.43 -15.42 1.38
CA VAL A 286 9.87 -14.13 1.95
C VAL A 286 10.74 -14.30 3.20
N SER A 287 11.62 -13.33 3.47
CA SER A 287 12.41 -13.28 4.69
C SER A 287 11.75 -12.38 5.74
N LEU A 288 11.63 -12.88 6.97
CA LEU A 288 11.20 -12.12 8.15
C LEU A 288 12.38 -11.75 9.06
N GLU A 289 13.61 -11.71 8.52
CA GLU A 289 14.77 -11.29 9.29
C GLU A 289 14.56 -9.88 9.88
N GLY A 290 14.76 -9.76 11.19
CA GLY A 290 14.52 -8.51 11.93
C GLY A 290 13.10 -8.33 12.48
N ALA A 291 12.15 -9.23 12.18
CA ALA A 291 10.82 -9.22 12.80
C ALA A 291 10.87 -9.84 14.22
N HIS A 292 10.09 -9.29 15.15
CA HIS A 292 9.78 -9.96 16.40
C HIS A 292 8.53 -10.81 16.23
N VAL A 293 8.60 -12.12 16.48
CA VAL A 293 7.41 -12.99 16.51
C VAL A 293 7.10 -13.32 17.96
N VAL A 294 5.88 -12.97 18.40
CA VAL A 294 5.44 -13.13 19.79
C VAL A 294 4.20 -14.01 19.82
N ASP A 295 4.26 -15.10 20.57
CA ASP A 295 3.10 -15.93 20.86
C ASP A 295 2.42 -15.44 22.16
N PRO A 296 1.20 -14.88 22.09
CA PRO A 296 0.48 -14.42 23.28
C PRO A 296 0.29 -15.51 24.33
N ASP A 297 0.16 -16.78 23.92
CA ASP A 297 -0.06 -17.89 24.84
C ASP A 297 1.20 -18.17 25.66
N LEU A 298 2.36 -18.27 24.99
CA LEU A 298 3.64 -18.53 25.65
C LEU A 298 4.01 -17.41 26.64
N VAL A 299 3.72 -16.15 26.29
CA VAL A 299 3.97 -14.98 27.16
C VAL A 299 3.17 -15.07 28.46
N LEU A 300 1.97 -15.68 28.42
CA LEU A 300 1.02 -15.73 29.53
C LEU A 300 1.05 -17.05 30.33
N THR A 301 1.70 -18.13 29.82
CA THR A 301 1.61 -19.49 30.41
C THR A 301 2.96 -20.11 30.80
N ASP A 302 3.86 -20.38 29.85
CA ASP A 302 5.02 -21.27 30.08
C ASP A 302 6.17 -20.62 30.87
N ALA A 303 6.17 -19.30 30.96
CA ALA A 303 6.83 -18.53 32.00
C ALA A 303 6.21 -17.14 31.96
N PRO A 304 5.34 -16.72 32.90
CA PRO A 304 4.85 -15.36 32.97
C PRO A 304 6.06 -14.43 32.94
N THR A 305 6.30 -13.83 31.78
CA THR A 305 7.37 -12.86 31.66
C THR A 305 6.96 -11.68 32.53
N ALA A 306 7.94 -10.97 33.12
CA ALA A 306 7.62 -9.81 33.95
C ALA A 306 6.70 -8.81 33.23
N TRP A 307 6.77 -8.73 31.90
CA TRP A 307 5.89 -7.89 31.09
C TRP A 307 4.51 -8.51 30.82
N GLY A 308 4.39 -9.84 30.67
CA GLY A 308 3.10 -10.54 30.55
C GLY A 308 2.21 -10.38 31.79
N ASP A 309 2.79 -10.55 33.00
CA ASP A 309 2.05 -10.30 34.24
C ASP A 309 1.71 -8.83 34.43
N ALA A 310 2.63 -7.92 34.11
CA ALA A 310 2.34 -6.49 34.09
C ALA A 310 1.19 -6.15 33.14
N MET A 311 1.03 -6.90 32.04
CA MET A 311 -0.05 -6.71 31.07
C MET A 311 -1.41 -7.09 31.65
N VAL A 312 -1.47 -8.24 32.33
CA VAL A 312 -2.68 -8.68 33.04
C VAL A 312 -3.06 -7.68 34.13
N GLU A 313 -2.10 -7.21 34.92
CA GLU A 313 -2.36 -6.20 35.96
C GLU A 313 -2.84 -4.87 35.38
N ALA A 314 -2.20 -4.38 34.32
CA ALA A 314 -2.60 -3.13 33.67
C ALA A 314 -4.01 -3.21 33.08
N MET A 315 -4.37 -4.35 32.47
CA MET A 315 -5.72 -4.59 31.96
C MET A 315 -6.75 -4.67 33.10
N PHE A 316 -6.41 -5.35 34.19
CA PHE A 316 -7.24 -5.40 35.40
C PHE A 316 -7.47 -3.99 35.95
N GLU A 317 -6.42 -3.21 36.18
CA GLU A 317 -6.54 -1.86 36.75
C GLU A 317 -7.39 -0.92 35.87
N LYS A 318 -7.23 -0.99 34.55
CA LYS A 318 -8.04 -0.19 33.61
C LYS A 318 -9.52 -0.57 33.61
N ARG A 319 -9.86 -1.85 33.85
CA ARG A 319 -11.22 -2.39 33.63
C ARG A 319 -11.88 -2.97 34.89
N LYS A 320 -11.26 -2.88 36.07
CA LYS A 320 -11.83 -3.41 37.34
C LYS A 320 -13.19 -2.82 37.68
N HIS A 321 -13.41 -1.54 37.35
CA HIS A 321 -14.69 -0.85 37.52
C HIS A 321 -15.83 -1.41 36.64
N LYS A 322 -15.51 -2.24 35.63
CA LYS A 322 -16.45 -2.94 34.75
C LYS A 322 -16.51 -4.44 35.05
N GLY A 323 -16.01 -4.89 36.21
CA GLY A 323 -16.05 -6.29 36.64
C GLY A 323 -14.92 -7.17 36.10
N MET A 324 -13.86 -6.58 35.53
CA MET A 324 -12.68 -7.34 35.08
C MET A 324 -11.96 -7.98 36.28
N THR A 325 -11.66 -9.28 36.20
CA THR A 325 -10.78 -10.00 37.14
C THR A 325 -9.45 -10.30 36.46
N ARG A 326 -8.39 -10.56 37.24
CA ARG A 326 -7.06 -10.95 36.69
C ARG A 326 -7.15 -12.20 35.81
N GLN A 327 -7.91 -13.20 36.26
CA GLN A 327 -8.17 -14.40 35.48
C GLN A 327 -8.84 -14.05 34.15
N LYS A 328 -9.88 -13.21 34.17
CA LYS A 328 -10.58 -12.82 32.94
C LYS A 328 -9.70 -12.01 32.00
N ALA A 329 -8.88 -11.10 32.54
CA ALA A 329 -7.92 -10.33 31.77
C ALA A 329 -6.93 -11.26 31.05
N ARG A 330 -6.37 -12.26 31.75
CA ARG A 330 -5.47 -13.26 31.15
C ARG A 330 -6.18 -14.08 30.06
N GLU A 331 -7.41 -14.53 30.30
CA GLU A 331 -8.20 -15.26 29.29
C GLU A 331 -8.44 -14.42 28.03
N VAL A 332 -8.79 -13.14 28.18
CA VAL A 332 -9.04 -12.25 27.04
C VAL A 332 -7.76 -11.97 26.26
N LEU A 333 -6.65 -11.67 26.94
CA LEU A 333 -5.36 -11.43 26.28
C LEU A 333 -4.82 -12.65 25.55
N ARG A 334 -5.11 -13.86 26.06
CA ARG A 334 -4.75 -15.11 25.41
C ARG A 334 -5.62 -15.39 24.17
N ALA A 335 -6.90 -15.08 24.25
CA ALA A 335 -7.87 -15.44 23.21
C ALA A 335 -7.93 -14.44 22.04
N ASP A 336 -7.62 -13.16 22.28
CA ASP A 336 -7.77 -12.10 21.28
C ASP A 336 -6.45 -11.34 21.05
N PRO A 337 -5.76 -11.60 19.93
CA PRO A 337 -4.54 -10.91 19.55
C PRO A 337 -4.69 -9.39 19.45
N SER A 338 -5.89 -8.87 19.15
CA SER A 338 -6.13 -7.42 19.07
C SER A 338 -6.11 -6.79 20.47
N TYR A 339 -6.61 -7.47 21.50
CA TYR A 339 -6.47 -7.03 22.89
C TYR A 339 -5.02 -7.07 23.35
N PHE A 340 -4.30 -8.15 23.00
CA PHE A 340 -2.88 -8.29 23.33
C PHE A 340 -2.04 -7.17 22.69
N GLY A 341 -2.18 -6.94 21.38
CA GLY A 341 -1.51 -5.86 20.66
C GLY A 341 -1.85 -4.48 21.20
N THR A 342 -3.13 -4.23 21.52
CA THR A 342 -3.55 -2.97 22.15
C THR A 342 -2.87 -2.77 23.51
N MET A 343 -2.74 -3.82 24.30
CA MET A 343 -2.05 -3.73 25.60
C MET A 343 -0.53 -3.55 25.46
N MET A 344 0.10 -4.12 24.43
CA MET A 344 1.50 -3.79 24.11
C MET A 344 1.68 -2.29 23.92
N MET A 345 0.76 -1.64 23.19
CA MET A 345 0.81 -0.19 22.98
C MET A 345 0.61 0.60 24.29
N VAL A 346 -0.37 0.19 25.10
CA VAL A 346 -0.63 0.80 26.42
C VAL A 346 0.61 0.78 27.32
N GLN A 347 1.43 -0.26 27.23
CA GLN A 347 2.65 -0.41 28.01
C GLN A 347 3.89 0.21 27.36
N GLY A 348 3.77 0.82 26.18
CA GLY A 348 4.90 1.37 25.44
C GLY A 348 5.82 0.31 24.81
N LEU A 349 5.32 -0.92 24.64
CA LEU A 349 6.01 -2.00 23.92
C LEU A 349 5.77 -1.95 22.39
N ALA A 350 4.85 -1.09 21.95
CA ALA A 350 4.60 -0.77 20.56
C ALA A 350 4.06 0.67 20.46
N ASP A 351 4.26 1.30 19.32
CA ASP A 351 3.85 2.68 19.06
C ASP A 351 2.52 2.76 18.31
N GLY A 352 2.14 1.69 17.61
CA GLY A 352 0.92 1.60 16.81
C GLY A 352 0.53 0.15 16.50
N MET A 353 -0.71 -0.05 16.05
CA MET A 353 -1.23 -1.36 15.66
C MET A 353 -1.99 -1.28 14.34
N VAL A 354 -1.83 -2.30 13.50
CA VAL A 354 -2.63 -2.51 12.29
C VAL A 354 -3.22 -3.92 12.33
N SER A 355 -4.54 -4.02 12.20
CA SER A 355 -5.30 -5.29 12.22
C SER A 355 -6.46 -5.21 11.23
N GLY A 356 -7.25 -6.26 11.05
CA GLY A 356 -8.49 -6.26 10.25
C GLY A 356 -8.43 -7.03 8.94
N ALA A 357 -7.27 -7.59 8.56
CA ALA A 357 -7.15 -8.46 7.39
C ALA A 357 -7.99 -9.74 7.57
N CYS A 358 -8.11 -10.23 8.81
CA CYS A 358 -8.93 -11.39 9.19
C CYS A 358 -10.05 -11.04 10.18
N HIS A 359 -9.86 -9.98 10.99
CA HIS A 359 -10.82 -9.55 11.99
C HIS A 359 -11.91 -8.61 11.47
N SER A 360 -12.94 -8.36 12.28
CA SER A 360 -13.92 -7.32 11.96
C SER A 360 -13.43 -5.97 12.51
N THR A 361 -13.85 -4.86 11.89
CA THR A 361 -13.58 -3.51 12.40
C THR A 361 -13.98 -3.37 13.87
N ALA A 362 -15.08 -4.01 14.28
CA ALA A 362 -15.51 -4.02 15.67
C ALA A 362 -14.51 -4.72 16.62
N ASN A 363 -13.87 -5.80 16.17
CA ASN A 363 -12.85 -6.51 16.94
C ASN A 363 -11.55 -5.69 17.06
N THR A 364 -11.16 -4.95 16.02
CA THR A 364 -10.02 -4.03 16.05
C THR A 364 -10.29 -2.82 16.94
N MET A 365 -11.45 -2.18 16.80
CA MET A 365 -11.75 -0.89 17.43
C MET A 365 -12.20 -1.00 18.89
N ARG A 366 -12.87 -2.09 19.28
CA ARG A 366 -13.32 -2.30 20.66
C ARG A 366 -12.17 -2.23 21.68
N PRO A 367 -11.07 -3.00 21.56
CA PRO A 367 -9.97 -2.92 22.51
C PRO A 367 -9.33 -1.53 22.52
N ALA A 368 -9.16 -0.89 21.34
CA ALA A 368 -8.63 0.46 21.25
C ALA A 368 -9.48 1.47 22.06
N LEU A 369 -10.80 1.44 21.91
CA LEU A 369 -11.72 2.31 22.65
C LEU A 369 -11.74 2.00 24.15
N GLU A 370 -11.67 0.73 24.54
CA GLU A 370 -11.69 0.32 25.95
C GLU A 370 -10.40 0.66 26.71
N LEU A 371 -9.24 0.57 26.05
CA LEU A 371 -7.92 0.58 26.69
C LEU A 371 -7.10 1.84 26.40
N ILE A 372 -7.10 2.31 25.14
CA ILE A 372 -6.37 3.50 24.67
C ILE A 372 -7.23 4.75 24.84
N LYS A 373 -8.53 4.66 24.49
CA LYS A 373 -9.52 5.74 24.51
C LYS A 373 -9.27 6.85 23.47
N VAL A 374 -10.25 7.73 23.35
CA VAL A 374 -10.18 8.93 22.51
C VAL A 374 -9.17 9.94 23.05
N ALA A 375 -8.59 10.72 22.14
CA ALA A 375 -7.65 11.79 22.43
C ALA A 375 -8.36 12.94 23.17
N PRO A 376 -7.64 13.70 24.03
CA PRO A 376 -8.20 14.87 24.68
C PRO A 376 -8.81 15.86 23.68
N GLY A 377 -10.01 16.36 23.96
CA GLY A 377 -10.73 17.28 23.09
C GLY A 377 -11.59 16.63 21.99
N PHE A 378 -11.63 15.29 21.95
CA PHE A 378 -12.51 14.51 21.09
C PHE A 378 -13.38 13.57 21.93
N SER A 379 -14.60 13.32 21.47
CA SER A 379 -15.57 12.40 22.08
C SER A 379 -15.74 11.11 21.28
N LEU A 380 -15.35 11.11 20.01
CA LEU A 380 -15.46 9.97 19.09
C LEU A 380 -14.18 9.68 18.31
N VAL A 381 -14.16 8.51 17.68
CA VAL A 381 -13.17 8.12 16.67
C VAL A 381 -13.84 8.21 15.30
N SER A 382 -13.10 8.68 14.31
CA SER A 382 -13.55 8.69 12.91
C SER A 382 -12.45 8.15 12.00
N SER A 383 -12.73 8.09 10.70
CA SER A 383 -11.76 7.62 9.71
C SER A 383 -11.59 8.60 8.56
N VAL A 384 -10.43 8.54 7.91
CA VAL A 384 -10.20 9.19 6.61
C VAL A 384 -9.60 8.22 5.61
N PHE A 385 -9.82 8.49 4.33
CA PHE A 385 -9.09 7.89 3.22
C PHE A 385 -8.27 8.96 2.50
N PHE A 386 -7.03 8.63 2.17
CA PHE A 386 -6.24 9.42 1.23
C PHE A 386 -6.53 8.93 -0.19
N MET A 387 -7.27 9.73 -0.95
CA MET A 387 -7.63 9.45 -2.34
C MET A 387 -6.53 9.97 -3.27
N LEU A 388 -5.72 9.06 -3.81
CA LEU A 388 -4.53 9.37 -4.62
C LEU A 388 -4.88 9.70 -6.08
N LEU A 389 -5.72 10.71 -6.33
CA LEU A 389 -6.14 11.06 -7.68
C LEU A 389 -4.97 11.57 -8.53
N LYS A 390 -5.07 11.42 -9.86
CA LYS A 390 -3.98 11.63 -10.84
C LYS A 390 -3.10 12.86 -10.57
N GLU A 391 -3.71 13.98 -10.21
CA GLU A 391 -3.01 15.26 -10.02
C GLU A 391 -2.83 15.63 -8.55
N LYS A 392 -3.65 15.09 -7.64
CA LYS A 392 -3.66 15.49 -6.24
C LYS A 392 -4.24 14.47 -5.29
N VAL A 393 -3.77 14.52 -4.04
CA VAL A 393 -4.30 13.74 -2.93
C VAL A 393 -5.42 14.49 -2.22
N TYR A 394 -6.58 13.85 -2.08
CA TYR A 394 -7.65 14.35 -1.22
C TYR A 394 -7.79 13.51 0.04
N VAL A 395 -8.28 14.14 1.11
CA VAL A 395 -8.65 13.45 2.36
C VAL A 395 -10.17 13.37 2.43
N TYR A 396 -10.73 12.17 2.41
CA TYR A 396 -12.18 11.94 2.52
C TYR A 396 -12.50 11.39 3.91
N GLY A 397 -13.42 12.01 4.65
CA GLY A 397 -13.84 11.50 5.97
C GLY A 397 -15.25 11.95 6.36
N ASP A 398 -15.97 11.34 7.29
CA ASP A 398 -15.79 9.96 7.71
C ASP A 398 -16.37 9.01 6.66
N CYS A 399 -15.71 7.87 6.43
CA CYS A 399 -16.09 6.90 5.41
C CYS A 399 -16.20 5.46 5.93
N ALA A 400 -15.93 5.21 7.22
CA ALA A 400 -15.91 3.85 7.77
C ALA A 400 -16.54 3.68 9.16
N ILE A 401 -16.65 4.73 10.00
CA ILE A 401 -17.01 4.54 11.42
C ILE A 401 -18.40 5.09 11.77
N ASN A 402 -18.61 6.40 11.62
CA ASN A 402 -19.80 7.07 12.16
C ASN A 402 -20.96 7.07 11.15
N VAL A 403 -22.04 6.34 11.47
CA VAL A 403 -23.18 6.09 10.58
C VAL A 403 -23.94 7.37 10.19
N ASP A 404 -24.39 8.14 11.18
CA ASP A 404 -25.08 9.41 10.99
C ASP A 404 -24.62 10.38 12.09
N PRO A 405 -23.44 11.01 11.92
CA PRO A 405 -22.92 11.94 12.91
C PRO A 405 -23.83 13.17 12.99
N ASP A 406 -24.11 13.62 14.22
CA ASP A 406 -24.77 14.89 14.46
C ASP A 406 -23.83 16.09 14.19
N ALA A 407 -24.31 17.32 14.42
CA ALA A 407 -23.51 18.51 14.14
C ALA A 407 -22.25 18.63 15.01
N GLU A 408 -22.29 18.14 16.25
CA GLU A 408 -21.14 18.15 17.15
C GLU A 408 -20.10 17.13 16.69
N ALA A 409 -20.53 15.88 16.48
CA ALA A 409 -19.72 14.80 15.94
C ALA A 409 -19.08 15.18 14.60
N LEU A 410 -19.86 15.75 13.68
CA LEU A 410 -19.37 16.15 12.36
C LEU A 410 -18.32 17.27 12.44
N SER A 411 -18.46 18.21 13.40
CA SER A 411 -17.44 19.23 13.67
C SER A 411 -16.14 18.62 14.23
N GLU A 412 -16.24 17.59 15.08
CA GLU A 412 -15.08 16.85 15.58
C GLU A 412 -14.37 16.08 14.46
N ILE A 413 -15.13 15.41 13.59
CA ILE A 413 -14.60 14.71 12.41
C ILE A 413 -13.81 15.68 11.52
N ALA A 414 -14.35 16.88 11.27
CA ALA A 414 -13.68 17.90 10.46
C ALA A 414 -12.35 18.35 11.07
N ARG A 415 -12.34 18.61 12.38
CA ARG A 415 -11.13 19.04 13.11
C ARG A 415 -10.08 17.93 13.19
N ALA A 416 -10.49 16.68 13.43
CA ALA A 416 -9.61 15.53 13.39
C ALA A 416 -8.99 15.34 12.00
N SER A 417 -9.81 15.44 10.95
CA SER A 417 -9.36 15.30 9.55
C SER A 417 -8.40 16.41 9.15
N CYS A 418 -8.59 17.62 9.66
CA CYS A 418 -7.66 18.73 9.49
C CYS A 418 -6.28 18.43 10.09
N ALA A 419 -6.25 17.96 11.34
CA ALA A 419 -5.02 17.55 12.00
C ALA A 419 -4.32 16.39 11.27
N THR A 420 -5.10 15.40 10.81
CA THR A 420 -4.60 14.27 10.01
C THR A 420 -4.02 14.76 8.67
N ALA A 421 -4.72 15.60 7.92
CA ALA A 421 -4.23 16.15 6.65
C ALA A 421 -2.87 16.84 6.84
N ARG A 422 -2.76 17.71 7.85
CA ARG A 422 -1.52 18.41 8.19
C ARG A 422 -0.38 17.45 8.56
N ALA A 423 -0.67 16.44 9.38
CA ALA A 423 0.32 15.45 9.79
C ALA A 423 0.93 14.69 8.61
N PHE A 424 0.18 14.58 7.51
CA PHE A 424 0.59 13.95 6.26
C PHE A 424 1.06 14.95 5.19
N GLY A 425 1.33 16.20 5.57
CA GLY A 425 1.86 17.24 4.66
C GLY A 425 0.84 17.85 3.70
N ILE A 426 -0.46 17.62 3.93
CA ILE A 426 -1.54 18.21 3.13
C ILE A 426 -2.06 19.47 3.84
N SER A 427 -2.01 20.62 3.16
CA SER A 427 -2.59 21.88 3.64
C SER A 427 -4.11 21.76 3.76
N PRO A 428 -4.70 21.85 4.97
CA PRO A 428 -6.12 21.59 5.16
C PRO A 428 -7.01 22.73 4.65
N ARG A 429 -7.89 22.40 3.70
CA ARG A 429 -8.98 23.25 3.22
C ARG A 429 -10.24 22.38 3.25
N VAL A 430 -11.02 22.54 4.30
CA VAL A 430 -12.04 21.56 4.71
C VAL A 430 -13.40 21.95 4.18
N ALA A 431 -13.88 21.18 3.20
CA ALA A 431 -15.23 21.28 2.65
C ALA A 431 -16.19 20.37 3.43
N MET A 432 -17.17 20.97 4.09
CA MET A 432 -18.24 20.24 4.79
C MET A 432 -19.37 19.97 3.79
N LEU A 433 -19.39 18.74 3.27
CA LEU A 433 -20.18 18.39 2.10
C LEU A 433 -21.68 18.31 2.41
N SER A 434 -22.48 18.74 1.45
CA SER A 434 -23.94 18.59 1.43
C SER A 434 -24.45 18.56 -0.01
N TYR A 435 -25.73 18.24 -0.19
CA TYR A 435 -26.37 18.30 -1.52
C TYR A 435 -26.71 19.75 -1.95
N ALA A 436 -26.49 20.74 -1.08
CA ALA A 436 -26.72 22.16 -1.36
C ALA A 436 -25.49 22.99 -0.96
N SER A 437 -25.31 24.13 -1.63
CA SER A 437 -24.23 25.09 -1.33
C SER A 437 -24.79 26.41 -0.81
N GLY A 438 -24.08 27.04 0.13
CA GLY A 438 -24.38 28.39 0.62
C GLY A 438 -25.57 28.49 1.59
N ASP A 439 -26.01 29.73 1.82
CA ASP A 439 -26.90 30.05 2.95
C ASP A 439 -28.40 30.00 2.63
N SER A 440 -28.77 29.97 1.35
CA SER A 440 -30.18 30.13 0.94
C SER A 440 -31.04 28.88 1.11
N ASN A 441 -30.42 27.70 1.18
CA ASN A 441 -31.13 26.45 1.33
C ASN A 441 -31.29 26.11 2.82
N THR A 442 -32.42 25.51 3.19
CA THR A 442 -32.76 25.14 4.57
C THR A 442 -33.27 23.71 4.63
N GLY A 443 -33.09 23.05 5.76
CA GLY A 443 -33.61 21.71 6.00
C GLY A 443 -32.68 20.90 6.90
N PRO A 444 -33.18 19.87 7.59
CA PRO A 444 -32.44 19.22 8.67
C PRO A 444 -31.02 18.75 8.29
N MET A 445 -30.85 18.19 7.08
CA MET A 445 -29.56 17.72 6.59
C MET A 445 -28.57 18.87 6.29
N ILE A 446 -29.08 20.00 5.79
CA ILE A 446 -28.28 21.19 5.48
C ILE A 446 -27.93 21.94 6.78
N ASP A 447 -28.92 22.10 7.65
CA ASP A 447 -28.78 22.80 8.93
C ASP A 447 -27.81 22.06 9.86
N LYS A 448 -27.79 20.71 9.82
CA LYS A 448 -26.78 19.88 10.49
C LYS A 448 -25.36 20.23 10.05
N VAL A 449 -25.11 20.26 8.74
CA VAL A 449 -23.79 20.57 8.17
C VAL A 449 -23.40 22.02 8.44
N ARG A 450 -24.36 22.96 8.37
CA ARG A 450 -24.13 24.37 8.71
C ARG A 450 -23.71 24.53 10.17
N ALA A 451 -24.47 23.93 11.09
CA ALA A 451 -24.14 23.98 12.52
C ALA A 451 -22.78 23.35 12.82
N ALA A 452 -22.45 22.23 12.17
CA ALA A 452 -21.13 21.59 12.29
C ALA A 452 -20.00 22.50 11.77
N THR A 453 -20.22 23.18 10.65
CA THR A 453 -19.25 24.10 10.03
C THR A 453 -18.96 25.28 10.94
N GLU A 454 -20.00 25.95 11.46
CA GLU A 454 -19.84 27.09 12.36
C GLU A 454 -19.17 26.69 13.68
N ARG A 455 -19.50 25.50 14.21
CA ARG A 455 -18.82 24.94 15.38
C ARG A 455 -17.34 24.66 15.11
N ALA A 456 -17.00 24.09 13.95
CA ALA A 456 -15.61 23.82 13.60
C ALA A 456 -14.79 25.11 13.49
N LYS A 457 -15.34 26.16 12.84
CA LYS A 457 -14.72 27.50 12.78
C LYS A 457 -14.49 28.12 14.16
N LEU A 458 -15.46 27.98 15.07
CA LEU A 458 -15.35 28.51 16.43
C LEU A 458 -14.24 27.82 17.24
N LEU A 459 -14.11 26.50 17.08
CA LEU A 459 -13.16 25.68 17.85
C LEU A 459 -11.75 25.63 17.25
N SER A 460 -11.59 26.04 15.99
CA SER A 460 -10.34 26.05 15.23
C SER A 460 -10.30 27.25 14.26
N PRO A 461 -10.25 28.49 14.77
CA PRO A 461 -10.35 29.73 13.98
C PRO A 461 -9.17 29.95 13.02
N GLU A 462 -8.05 29.27 13.23
CA GLU A 462 -6.86 29.27 12.38
C GLU A 462 -7.04 28.43 11.10
N GLU A 463 -8.06 27.58 11.04
CA GLU A 463 -8.28 26.64 9.94
C GLU A 463 -9.36 27.13 8.97
N HIS A 464 -9.32 26.60 7.75
CA HIS A 464 -10.28 26.95 6.71
C HIS A 464 -11.39 25.90 6.60
N PHE A 465 -12.60 26.27 7.02
CA PHE A 465 -13.81 25.47 6.86
C PHE A 465 -14.84 26.20 6.00
N GLU A 466 -15.45 25.47 5.06
CA GLU A 466 -16.53 25.98 4.22
C GLU A 466 -17.62 24.93 4.11
N GLY A 467 -18.86 25.37 4.25
CA GLY A 467 -20.00 24.48 4.17
C GLY A 467 -21.27 25.10 4.73
N PRO A 468 -22.45 24.53 4.38
CA PRO A 468 -22.64 23.39 3.50
C PRO A 468 -22.23 23.70 2.05
N ILE A 469 -21.51 22.78 1.41
CA ILE A 469 -21.00 22.92 0.04
C ILE A 469 -21.15 21.62 -0.75
N GLN A 470 -21.51 21.73 -2.03
CA GLN A 470 -21.54 20.56 -2.92
C GLN A 470 -20.12 20.20 -3.39
N PHE A 471 -19.91 18.92 -3.69
CA PHE A 471 -18.60 18.41 -4.08
C PHE A 471 -18.00 19.13 -5.29
N ASP A 472 -18.79 19.39 -6.32
CA ASP A 472 -18.38 20.13 -7.53
C ASP A 472 -17.83 21.52 -7.18
N ALA A 473 -18.53 22.28 -6.35
CA ALA A 473 -18.09 23.60 -5.90
C ALA A 473 -16.94 23.55 -4.89
N ALA A 474 -16.74 22.43 -4.19
CA ALA A 474 -15.60 22.25 -3.31
C ALA A 474 -14.29 22.07 -4.10
N VAL A 475 -14.33 21.36 -5.24
CA VAL A 475 -13.13 20.92 -5.95
C VAL A 475 -12.84 21.61 -7.28
N ASP A 476 -13.85 22.19 -7.93
CA ASP A 476 -13.72 22.86 -9.23
C ASP A 476 -13.78 24.39 -9.07
N PRO A 477 -12.68 25.12 -9.34
CA PRO A 477 -12.64 26.59 -9.26
C PRO A 477 -13.68 27.30 -10.13
N ALA A 478 -13.99 26.77 -11.32
CA ALA A 478 -14.96 27.37 -12.23
C ALA A 478 -16.39 27.22 -11.68
N VAL A 479 -16.73 26.03 -11.16
CA VAL A 479 -18.03 25.81 -10.50
C VAL A 479 -18.14 26.64 -9.22
N ALA A 480 -17.07 26.72 -8.43
CA ALA A 480 -17.02 27.55 -7.24
C ALA A 480 -17.29 29.02 -7.56
N ALA A 481 -16.64 29.59 -8.58
CA ALA A 481 -16.84 30.98 -9.01
C ALA A 481 -18.30 31.29 -9.36
N ILE A 482 -18.99 30.34 -10.02
CA ILE A 482 -20.41 30.45 -10.37
C ILE A 482 -21.28 30.39 -9.11
N LYS A 483 -21.14 29.34 -8.27
CA LYS A 483 -22.01 29.14 -7.10
C LYS A 483 -21.80 30.19 -6.00
N TYR A 484 -20.57 30.66 -5.82
CA TYR A 484 -20.23 31.70 -4.84
C TYR A 484 -20.35 33.12 -5.40
N LYS A 485 -20.80 33.29 -6.65
CA LYS A 485 -21.03 34.60 -7.30
C LYS A 485 -19.79 35.51 -7.22
N GLY A 486 -18.60 34.92 -7.38
CA GLY A 486 -17.32 35.63 -7.29
C GLY A 486 -16.88 36.04 -5.88
N LYS A 487 -17.58 35.63 -4.80
CA LYS A 487 -17.06 35.79 -3.44
C LYS A 487 -15.82 34.92 -3.25
N GLU A 488 -14.77 35.48 -2.65
CA GLU A 488 -13.60 34.70 -2.28
C GLU A 488 -13.92 33.72 -1.15
N SER A 489 -13.50 32.47 -1.32
CA SER A 489 -13.48 31.45 -0.28
C SER A 489 -12.11 30.79 -0.26
N ALA A 490 -11.57 30.53 0.93
CA ALA A 490 -10.31 29.82 1.10
C ALA A 490 -10.43 28.32 0.75
N VAL A 491 -11.66 27.79 0.63
CA VAL A 491 -11.93 26.36 0.44
C VAL A 491 -12.65 26.08 -0.88
N ALA A 492 -13.65 26.88 -1.28
CA ALA A 492 -14.42 26.59 -2.50
C ALA A 492 -13.51 26.56 -3.74
N GLY A 493 -13.61 25.49 -4.53
CA GLY A 493 -12.76 25.20 -5.68
C GLY A 493 -11.31 24.79 -5.34
N ARG A 494 -10.97 24.73 -4.05
CA ARG A 494 -9.61 24.50 -3.54
C ARG A 494 -9.59 23.49 -2.40
N ALA A 495 -10.67 22.73 -2.19
CA ALA A 495 -10.77 21.80 -1.08
C ALA A 495 -9.71 20.69 -1.22
N THR A 496 -9.06 20.37 -0.11
CA THR A 496 -8.13 19.24 0.03
C THR A 496 -8.68 18.19 0.97
N VAL A 497 -9.60 18.58 1.86
CA VAL A 497 -10.28 17.71 2.82
C VAL A 497 -11.79 17.81 2.57
N CYS A 498 -12.43 16.68 2.34
CA CYS A 498 -13.85 16.58 2.01
C CYS A 498 -14.56 15.78 3.11
N ILE A 499 -15.40 16.46 3.89
CA ILE A 499 -16.12 15.87 5.01
C ILE A 499 -17.54 15.49 4.60
N PHE A 500 -17.82 14.19 4.55
CA PHE A 500 -19.13 13.65 4.20
C PHE A 500 -20.11 13.76 5.38
N PRO A 501 -21.40 14.07 5.10
CA PRO A 501 -22.39 14.29 6.14
C PRO A 501 -22.85 13.01 6.86
N ASP A 502 -22.62 11.83 6.28
CA ASP A 502 -23.04 10.53 6.80
C ASP A 502 -22.25 9.37 6.14
N LEU A 503 -22.35 8.16 6.71
CA LEU A 503 -21.59 7.01 6.23
C LEU A 503 -22.06 6.49 4.87
N ASN A 504 -23.34 6.63 4.50
CA ASN A 504 -23.80 6.20 3.18
C ASN A 504 -23.16 7.06 2.10
N SER A 505 -23.16 8.39 2.30
CA SER A 505 -22.52 9.31 1.35
C SER A 505 -21.00 9.14 1.33
N GLY A 506 -20.35 8.98 2.49
CA GLY A 506 -18.91 8.74 2.59
C GLY A 506 -18.46 7.41 1.95
N ASN A 507 -19.03 6.29 2.40
CA ASN A 507 -18.61 4.96 1.97
C ASN A 507 -18.84 4.72 0.47
N ASN A 508 -20.01 5.09 -0.04
CA ASN A 508 -20.30 4.99 -1.47
C ASN A 508 -19.47 6.00 -2.26
N GLY A 509 -19.27 7.21 -1.73
CA GLY A 509 -18.51 8.28 -2.39
C GLY A 509 -17.07 7.87 -2.69
N TYR A 510 -16.30 7.45 -1.69
CA TYR A 510 -14.89 7.08 -1.92
C TYR A 510 -14.77 5.85 -2.83
N LYS A 511 -15.63 4.84 -2.66
CA LYS A 511 -15.61 3.63 -3.50
C LYS A 511 -15.99 3.91 -4.94
N ALA A 512 -17.02 4.72 -5.18
CA ALA A 512 -17.41 5.12 -6.52
C ALA A 512 -16.26 5.85 -7.22
N VAL A 513 -15.60 6.78 -6.54
CA VAL A 513 -14.42 7.46 -7.08
C VAL A 513 -13.27 6.48 -7.32
N GLN A 514 -12.96 5.60 -6.37
CA GLN A 514 -11.91 4.60 -6.49
C GLN A 514 -12.12 3.70 -7.72
N GLN A 515 -13.32 3.14 -7.87
CA GLN A 515 -13.66 2.22 -8.95
C GLN A 515 -13.72 2.93 -10.31
N ALA A 516 -14.31 4.12 -10.38
CA ALA A 516 -14.45 4.85 -11.64
C ALA A 516 -13.14 5.46 -12.16
N SER A 517 -12.23 5.86 -11.25
CA SER A 517 -10.94 6.46 -11.61
C SER A 517 -9.78 5.46 -11.66
N HIS A 518 -10.01 4.21 -11.24
CA HIS A 518 -8.97 3.19 -11.04
C HIS A 518 -7.78 3.72 -10.22
N THR A 519 -8.09 4.53 -9.22
CA THR A 519 -7.09 5.14 -8.35
C THR A 519 -6.87 4.33 -7.08
N SER A 520 -5.74 4.55 -6.43
CA SER A 520 -5.47 4.00 -5.11
C SER A 520 -6.12 4.87 -4.02
N ALA A 521 -6.63 4.21 -2.98
CA ALA A 521 -7.20 4.85 -1.80
C ALA A 521 -6.54 4.24 -0.58
N VAL A 522 -5.79 5.03 0.18
CA VAL A 522 -5.10 4.55 1.39
C VAL A 522 -5.98 4.80 2.60
N GLY A 523 -6.41 3.72 3.26
CA GLY A 523 -7.24 3.77 4.46
C GLY A 523 -8.15 2.53 4.62
N PRO A 524 -9.07 2.55 5.62
CA PRO A 524 -9.38 3.70 6.47
C PRO A 524 -8.26 3.98 7.49
N ILE A 525 -7.85 5.25 7.59
CA ILE A 525 -6.94 5.73 8.62
C ILE A 525 -7.77 6.32 9.76
N MET A 526 -7.73 5.66 10.91
CA MET A 526 -8.45 6.05 12.12
C MET A 526 -7.83 7.29 12.75
N GLN A 527 -8.67 8.17 13.26
CA GLN A 527 -8.28 9.42 13.88
C GLN A 527 -9.10 9.70 15.14
N GLY A 528 -8.49 10.42 16.08
CA GLY A 528 -9.09 10.74 17.38
C GLY A 528 -8.76 9.74 18.50
N LEU A 529 -7.89 8.75 18.29
CA LEU A 529 -7.35 7.89 19.35
C LEU A 529 -6.08 8.48 19.99
N GLN A 530 -5.80 8.17 21.26
CA GLN A 530 -4.56 8.60 21.94
C GLN A 530 -3.30 7.93 21.38
N LEU A 531 -3.43 6.69 20.92
CA LEU A 531 -2.40 5.92 20.26
C LEU A 531 -2.98 5.34 18.96
N PRO A 532 -2.21 5.29 17.87
CA PRO A 532 -2.72 4.96 16.54
C PRO A 532 -3.04 3.47 16.40
N VAL A 533 -4.30 3.18 16.11
CA VAL A 533 -4.79 1.84 15.76
C VAL A 533 -5.56 1.96 14.46
N ASN A 534 -5.14 1.23 13.44
CA ASN A 534 -5.80 1.22 12.13
C ASN A 534 -6.40 -0.13 11.80
N ASP A 535 -7.52 -0.09 11.08
CA ASP A 535 -8.24 -1.26 10.62
C ASP A 535 -8.07 -1.42 9.11
N LEU A 536 -7.86 -2.65 8.69
CA LEU A 536 -7.79 -3.05 7.30
C LEU A 536 -9.13 -3.61 6.85
N SER A 537 -9.40 -3.51 5.55
CA SER A 537 -10.46 -4.29 4.93
C SER A 537 -10.06 -5.76 4.86
N ARG A 538 -11.03 -6.68 5.03
CA ARG A 538 -10.81 -8.12 4.80
C ARG A 538 -10.33 -8.43 3.38
N GLY A 539 -10.67 -7.59 2.42
CA GLY A 539 -10.20 -7.68 1.04
C GLY A 539 -8.91 -6.91 0.76
N CYS A 540 -8.16 -6.49 1.79
CA CYS A 540 -6.91 -5.75 1.60
C CYS A 540 -5.88 -6.56 0.83
N THR A 541 -5.13 -5.85 0.00
CA THR A 541 -3.93 -6.32 -0.69
C THR A 541 -2.69 -6.16 0.20
N VAL A 542 -1.57 -6.76 -0.19
CA VAL A 542 -0.28 -6.54 0.49
C VAL A 542 0.09 -5.05 0.50
N GLU A 543 -0.14 -4.35 -0.62
CA GLU A 543 0.14 -2.91 -0.75
C GLU A 543 -0.70 -2.08 0.25
N ASP A 544 -1.97 -2.43 0.44
CA ASP A 544 -2.84 -1.76 1.42
C ASP A 544 -2.30 -1.91 2.85
N ILE A 545 -1.79 -3.09 3.20
CA ILE A 545 -1.19 -3.36 4.51
C ILE A 545 0.07 -2.51 4.69
N VAL A 546 0.98 -2.52 3.71
CA VAL A 546 2.22 -1.74 3.73
C VAL A 546 1.91 -0.24 3.91
N ASN A 547 1.02 0.30 3.08
CA ASN A 547 0.62 1.71 3.13
C ASN A 547 -0.01 2.05 4.49
N THR A 548 -0.90 1.20 5.02
CA THR A 548 -1.56 1.44 6.31
C THR A 548 -0.56 1.39 7.47
N VAL A 549 0.42 0.48 7.45
CA VAL A 549 1.49 0.43 8.45
C VAL A 549 2.36 1.69 8.40
N VAL A 550 2.73 2.15 7.22
CA VAL A 550 3.49 3.40 7.04
C VAL A 550 2.70 4.61 7.56
N CYS A 551 1.40 4.71 7.24
CA CYS A 551 0.52 5.74 7.80
C CYS A 551 0.44 5.67 9.33
N THR A 552 0.33 4.46 9.89
CA THR A 552 0.28 4.24 11.35
C THR A 552 1.57 4.68 12.02
N ALA A 553 2.73 4.39 11.41
CA ALA A 553 4.02 4.86 11.89
C ALA A 553 4.11 6.40 11.88
N LEU A 554 3.60 7.06 10.84
CA LEU A 554 3.57 8.51 10.80
C LEU A 554 2.66 9.10 11.90
N GLN A 555 1.48 8.53 12.11
CA GLN A 555 0.58 8.94 13.21
C GLN A 555 1.25 8.76 14.58
N ALA A 556 1.97 7.66 14.79
CA ALA A 556 2.70 7.39 16.02
C ALA A 556 3.79 8.43 16.29
N LYS A 557 4.60 8.75 15.27
CA LYS A 557 5.62 9.81 15.33
C LYS A 557 5.00 11.14 15.73
N THR A 558 4.00 11.62 14.97
CA THR A 558 3.36 12.91 15.20
C THR A 558 2.71 12.98 16.59
N GLY A 559 2.09 11.87 17.05
CA GLY A 559 1.53 11.77 18.39
C GLY A 559 2.58 11.89 19.51
N LYS A 560 3.77 11.30 19.32
CA LYS A 560 4.88 11.44 20.27
C LYS A 560 5.40 12.88 20.32
N GLU A 561 5.59 13.52 19.17
CA GLU A 561 6.03 14.92 19.07
C GLU A 561 5.05 15.88 19.76
N ALA A 562 3.75 15.69 19.52
CA ALA A 562 2.70 16.48 20.16
C ALA A 562 2.70 16.32 21.69
N ARG A 563 2.85 15.09 22.19
CA ARG A 563 2.95 14.81 23.64
C ARG A 563 4.21 15.42 24.25
N ALA A 564 5.36 15.32 23.57
CA ALA A 564 6.61 15.91 24.03
C ALA A 564 6.51 17.44 24.13
N LYS A 565 5.90 18.08 23.13
CA LYS A 565 5.66 19.54 23.15
C LYS A 565 4.71 19.96 24.27
N ALA A 566 3.63 19.20 24.51
CA ALA A 566 2.71 19.46 25.61
C ALA A 566 3.39 19.34 26.98
N ALA A 567 4.24 18.33 27.17
CA ALA A 567 5.00 18.11 28.42
C ALA A 567 6.07 19.19 28.68
N GLN A 568 6.58 19.87 27.64
CA GLN A 568 7.50 21.01 27.79
C GLN A 568 6.80 22.31 28.18
N LEU A 569 5.49 22.41 27.92
CA LEU A 569 4.67 23.59 28.20
C LEU A 569 3.94 23.50 29.56
N SER A 570 3.88 22.30 30.15
CA SER A 570 3.34 22.01 31.49
C SER A 570 4.43 21.98 32.54
#